data_AF-A0A832D1C7-F1
#
_entry.id   AF-A0A832D1C7-F1
#
_cell.length_a   1.000
_cell.length_b   1.000
_cell.length_c   1.000
_cell.angle_alpha   90.00
_cell.angle_beta   90.00
_cell.angle_gamma   90.00
#
_symmetry.space_group_name_H-M   'P 1'
#
loop_
_entity.id
_entity.type
_entity.pdbx_description
1 polymer ?
#
loop_
_entity_poly.entity_id
_entity_poly.type
_entity_poly.pdbx_seq_one_letter_code
_entity_poly.pdbx_strand_id
1 'polypeptide(L)'
;MSIESTNQSLSLGMVLNWESKLKLIPYLIAVSSVLDYDEKLEILDAMADIIDEVIEKYKGPLYREALEVIGYPLVDIYELVEALGVDGLESILDYAESILNNNSETLPVEVELYSDLMGWVKDLKSLSPQIIAYSILLSLIASFNKTLNNISRVKIN
;
A
#
# COMPACT_ATOMS: atom_id res chain seq x y z
N MET A 1 23.88 -36.16 -14.45
CA MET A 1 22.99 -35.76 -13.35
C MET A 1 23.49 -34.42 -12.84
N SER A 2 22.79 -33.35 -13.21
CA SER A 2 22.92 -32.04 -12.57
C SER A 2 21.49 -31.61 -12.29
N ILE A 3 21.15 -31.51 -11.01
CA ILE A 3 19.89 -30.92 -10.56
C ILE A 3 20.18 -29.43 -10.55
N GLU A 4 19.94 -28.76 -11.67
CA GLU A 4 19.91 -27.30 -11.69
C GLU A 4 18.65 -26.87 -10.93
N SER A 5 18.95 -26.21 -9.81
CA SER A 5 18.05 -25.51 -8.90
C SER A 5 16.86 -24.91 -9.62
N THR A 6 15.72 -25.59 -9.50
CA THR A 6 14.42 -24.98 -9.73
C THR A 6 14.10 -24.12 -8.51
N ASN A 7 14.89 -23.05 -8.30
CA ASN A 7 14.38 -21.84 -7.68
C ASN A 7 13.42 -21.24 -8.69
N GLN A 8 12.25 -21.88 -8.84
CA GLN A 8 11.05 -21.20 -9.27
C GLN A 8 10.62 -20.36 -8.07
N SER A 9 11.35 -19.28 -7.81
CA SER A 9 10.71 -18.08 -7.31
C SER A 9 9.50 -17.86 -8.19
N LEU A 10 8.37 -17.44 -7.60
CA LEU A 10 7.18 -17.02 -8.32
C LEU A 10 7.56 -15.90 -9.31
N SER A 11 8.10 -16.26 -10.46
CA SER A 11 8.09 -15.48 -11.67
C SER A 11 6.66 -15.57 -12.16
N LEU A 12 5.78 -14.79 -11.52
CA LEU A 12 4.59 -14.29 -12.17
C LEU A 12 5.08 -13.53 -13.40
N GLY A 13 5.28 -14.26 -14.51
CA GLY A 13 5.74 -13.79 -15.82
C GLY A 13 4.71 -12.89 -16.52
N MET A 14 3.92 -12.17 -15.74
CA MET A 14 3.00 -11.15 -16.19
C MET A 14 3.74 -9.83 -16.00
N VAL A 15 4.30 -9.28 -17.09
CA VAL A 15 4.81 -7.91 -17.10
C VAL A 15 3.59 -6.99 -17.00
N LEU A 16 3.07 -6.87 -15.78
CA LEU A 16 2.00 -5.94 -15.45
C LEU A 16 2.60 -4.54 -15.46
N ASN A 17 1.89 -3.59 -16.06
CA ASN A 17 2.24 -2.18 -15.88
C ASN A 17 2.06 -1.81 -14.39
N TRP A 18 2.76 -0.77 -13.95
CA TRP A 18 2.73 -0.33 -12.54
C TRP A 18 1.28 -0.02 -12.06
N GLU A 19 0.39 0.44 -12.95
CA GLU A 19 -1.05 0.67 -12.71
C GLU A 19 -1.73 -0.62 -12.26
N SER A 20 -1.55 -1.69 -13.04
CA SER A 20 -2.09 -3.00 -12.72
C SER A 20 -1.46 -3.58 -11.45
N LYS A 21 -0.21 -3.23 -11.13
CA LYS A 21 0.45 -3.67 -9.88
C LYS A 21 -0.14 -2.99 -8.64
N LEU A 22 -0.44 -1.69 -8.70
CA LEU A 22 -1.04 -0.96 -7.58
C LEU A 22 -2.40 -1.56 -7.20
N LYS A 23 -3.20 -1.93 -8.21
CA LYS A 23 -4.50 -2.62 -8.04
C LYS A 23 -4.40 -4.01 -7.42
N LEU A 24 -3.23 -4.67 -7.47
CA LEU A 24 -3.04 -5.97 -6.82
C LEU A 24 -2.82 -5.84 -5.30
N ILE A 25 -2.37 -4.69 -4.81
CA ILE A 25 -2.00 -4.52 -3.40
C ILE A 25 -3.15 -4.92 -2.44
N PRO A 26 -4.40 -4.44 -2.62
CA PRO A 26 -5.50 -4.83 -1.72
C PRO A 26 -5.71 -6.34 -1.65
N TYR A 27 -5.62 -7.03 -2.79
CA TYR A 27 -5.75 -8.48 -2.87
C TYR A 27 -4.58 -9.21 -2.21
N LEU A 28 -3.35 -8.73 -2.40
CA LEU A 28 -2.16 -9.32 -1.77
C LEU A 28 -2.20 -9.16 -0.24
N ILE A 29 -2.69 -8.03 0.25
CA ILE A 29 -2.93 -7.84 1.69
C ILE A 29 -3.97 -8.85 2.19
N ALA A 30 -5.11 -8.94 1.51
CA ALA A 30 -6.19 -9.84 1.91
C ALA A 30 -5.74 -11.31 1.92
N VAL A 31 -5.04 -11.76 0.88
CA VAL A 31 -4.51 -13.13 0.81
C VAL A 31 -3.47 -13.36 1.90
N SER A 32 -2.48 -12.48 2.06
CA SER A 32 -1.45 -12.67 3.08
C SER A 32 -2.00 -12.67 4.50
N SER A 33 -3.15 -12.04 4.76
CA SER A 33 -3.78 -12.03 6.09
C SER A 33 -4.18 -13.43 6.61
N VAL A 34 -4.44 -14.38 5.70
CA VAL A 34 -4.92 -15.73 6.04
C VAL A 34 -3.87 -16.84 5.84
N LEU A 35 -2.67 -16.48 5.36
CA LEU A 35 -1.57 -17.43 5.13
C LEU A 35 -0.72 -17.67 6.37
N ASP A 36 -0.05 -18.81 6.38
CA ASP A 36 0.96 -19.17 7.36
C ASP A 36 2.21 -18.29 7.23
N TYR A 37 3.06 -18.28 8.27
CA TYR A 37 4.15 -17.29 8.42
C TYR A 37 5.10 -17.20 7.22
N ASP A 38 5.57 -18.33 6.70
CA ASP A 38 6.56 -18.33 5.60
C ASP A 38 5.95 -17.85 4.28
N GLU A 39 4.76 -18.33 3.92
CA GLU A 39 4.03 -17.90 2.71
C GLU A 39 3.62 -16.43 2.78
N LYS A 40 3.23 -15.96 3.98
CA LYS A 40 2.95 -14.55 4.24
C LYS A 40 4.15 -13.66 3.93
N LEU A 41 5.36 -14.08 4.30
CA LEU A 41 6.57 -13.30 4.00
C LEU A 41 6.86 -13.24 2.50
N GLU A 42 6.63 -14.32 1.76
CA GLU A 42 6.80 -14.32 0.29
C GLU A 42 5.86 -13.31 -0.39
N ILE A 43 4.61 -13.25 0.05
CA ILE A 43 3.64 -12.27 -0.49
C ILE A 43 4.02 -10.85 -0.10
N LEU A 44 4.45 -10.63 1.15
CA LEU A 44 4.88 -9.30 1.59
C LEU A 44 6.14 -8.84 0.86
N ASP A 45 7.09 -9.73 0.55
CA ASP A 45 8.28 -9.42 -0.25
C ASP A 45 7.87 -8.96 -1.66
N ALA A 46 6.97 -9.69 -2.32
CA ALA A 46 6.41 -9.29 -3.62
C ALA A 46 5.67 -7.94 -3.56
N MET A 47 4.98 -7.66 -2.45
CA MET A 47 4.35 -6.34 -2.24
C MET A 47 5.36 -5.22 -2.05
N ALA A 48 6.49 -5.50 -1.38
CA ALA A 48 7.55 -4.52 -1.18
C ALA A 48 8.11 -4.04 -2.52
N ASP A 49 8.36 -4.97 -3.46
CA ASP A 49 8.80 -4.63 -4.83
C ASP A 49 7.81 -3.70 -5.55
N ILE A 50 6.50 -3.98 -5.44
CA ILE A 50 5.45 -3.12 -6.01
C ILE A 50 5.48 -1.73 -5.38
N ILE A 51 5.58 -1.67 -4.06
CA ILE A 51 5.63 -0.41 -3.30
C ILE A 51 6.86 0.42 -3.71
N ASP A 52 8.03 -0.19 -3.83
CA ASP A 52 9.26 0.50 -4.20
C ASP A 52 9.17 1.10 -5.61
N GLU A 53 8.59 0.37 -6.57
CA GLU A 53 8.32 0.90 -7.91
C GLU A 53 7.39 2.13 -7.89
N VAL A 54 6.34 2.09 -7.06
CA VAL A 54 5.38 3.20 -6.90
C VAL A 54 6.07 4.42 -6.28
N ILE A 55 6.91 4.21 -5.26
CA ILE A 55 7.67 5.28 -4.60
C ILE A 55 8.59 5.98 -5.62
N GLU A 56 9.38 5.21 -6.36
CA GLU A 56 10.34 5.77 -7.31
C GLU A 56 9.63 6.52 -8.45
N LYS A 57 8.46 6.04 -8.88
CA LYS A 57 7.65 6.74 -9.88
C LYS A 57 7.16 8.12 -9.39
N TYR A 58 6.68 8.19 -8.15
CA TYR A 58 5.96 9.37 -7.68
C TYR A 58 6.77 10.31 -6.79
N LYS A 59 8.02 9.96 -6.47
CA LYS A 59 8.94 10.81 -5.70
C LYS A 59 9.00 12.24 -6.28
N GLY A 60 8.64 13.22 -5.47
CA GLY A 60 8.57 14.62 -5.91
C GLY A 60 8.47 15.62 -4.75
N PRO A 61 8.42 16.94 -5.02
CA PRO A 61 8.37 17.97 -3.97
C PRO A 61 7.17 17.82 -3.02
N LEU A 62 6.00 17.48 -3.57
CA LEU A 62 4.76 17.27 -2.82
C LEU A 62 4.82 16.07 -1.87
N TYR A 63 5.75 15.14 -2.09
CA TYR A 63 6.01 14.01 -1.20
C TYR A 63 6.35 14.49 0.23
N ARG A 64 7.10 15.59 0.37
CA ARG A 64 7.42 16.15 1.69
C ARG A 64 6.19 16.73 2.38
N GLU A 65 5.35 17.45 1.65
CA GLU A 65 4.14 18.05 2.19
C GLU A 65 3.13 16.98 2.63
N ALA A 66 3.04 15.89 1.87
CA ALA A 66 2.19 14.75 2.21
C ALA A 66 2.67 13.99 3.46
N LEU A 67 3.98 13.93 3.74
CA LEU A 67 4.51 13.38 4.99
C LEU A 67 4.04 14.17 6.23
N GLU A 68 3.79 15.47 6.10
CA GLU A 68 3.26 16.29 7.20
C GLU A 68 1.77 16.06 7.49
N VAL A 69 1.07 15.35 6.61
CA VAL A 69 -0.33 14.96 6.82
C VAL A 69 -0.44 13.73 7.69
N ILE A 70 0.53 12.83 7.61
CA ILE A 70 0.46 11.48 8.18
C ILE A 70 0.89 11.53 9.64
N GLY A 71 -0.02 11.15 10.54
CA GLY A 71 0.24 11.05 11.97
C GLY A 71 0.69 9.66 12.41
N TYR A 72 0.93 9.53 13.71
CA TYR A 72 1.23 8.26 14.37
C TYR A 72 0.39 8.14 15.66
N PRO A 73 -0.03 6.93 16.06
CA PRO A 73 0.29 5.63 15.44
C PRO A 73 -0.57 5.30 14.22
N LEU A 74 0.02 4.58 13.26
CA LEU A 74 -0.68 4.01 12.10
C LEU A 74 -1.20 2.61 12.43
N VAL A 75 -2.28 2.18 11.78
CA VAL A 75 -2.77 0.79 11.82
C VAL A 75 -1.88 -0.14 10.98
N ASP A 76 -1.93 -1.46 11.24
CA ASP A 76 -1.30 -2.45 10.35
C ASP A 76 -2.10 -2.60 9.04
N ILE A 77 -1.49 -3.10 7.97
CA ILE A 77 -2.17 -3.19 6.65
C ILE A 77 -3.36 -4.15 6.69
N TYR A 78 -3.32 -5.15 7.57
CA TYR A 78 -4.42 -6.09 7.74
C TYR A 78 -5.64 -5.41 8.35
N GLU A 79 -5.43 -4.50 9.30
CA GLU A 79 -6.51 -3.70 9.88
C GLU A 79 -7.17 -2.78 8.83
N LEU A 80 -6.41 -2.32 7.82
CA LEU A 80 -6.98 -1.56 6.71
C LEU A 80 -7.93 -2.41 5.86
N VAL A 81 -7.55 -3.64 5.52
CA VAL A 81 -8.44 -4.57 4.79
C VAL A 81 -9.65 -4.95 5.63
N GLU A 82 -9.49 -5.16 6.94
CA GLU A 82 -10.61 -5.47 7.83
C GLU A 82 -11.63 -4.32 7.91
N ALA A 83 -11.17 -3.06 7.89
CA ALA A 83 -12.03 -1.90 8.03
C ALA A 83 -12.66 -1.44 6.70
N LEU A 84 -11.91 -1.49 5.60
CA LEU A 84 -12.32 -0.94 4.29
C LEU A 84 -12.75 -2.03 3.30
N GLY A 85 -12.37 -3.28 3.53
CA GLY A 85 -12.45 -4.33 2.54
C GLY A 85 -11.45 -4.13 1.39
N VAL A 86 -11.38 -5.12 0.51
CA VAL A 86 -10.58 -5.07 -0.72
C VAL A 86 -11.10 -3.96 -1.64
N ASP A 87 -12.43 -3.91 -1.84
CA ASP A 87 -13.07 -2.94 -2.73
C ASP A 87 -12.84 -1.49 -2.27
N GLY A 88 -12.88 -1.22 -0.97
CA GLY A 88 -12.63 0.11 -0.44
C GLY A 88 -11.18 0.57 -0.64
N LEU A 89 -10.21 -0.32 -0.39
CA LEU A 89 -8.81 -0.04 -0.67
C LEU A 89 -8.51 0.11 -2.17
N GLU A 90 -9.15 -0.69 -3.02
CA GLU A 90 -9.06 -0.55 -4.47
C GLU A 90 -9.57 0.82 -4.91
N SER A 91 -10.73 1.26 -4.42
CA SER A 91 -11.28 2.60 -4.73
C SER A 91 -10.35 3.74 -4.29
N ILE A 92 -9.74 3.63 -3.11
CA ILE A 92 -8.79 4.63 -2.60
C ILE A 92 -7.53 4.69 -3.45
N LEU A 93 -7.00 3.54 -3.87
CA LEU A 93 -5.80 3.46 -4.71
C LEU A 93 -6.08 3.94 -6.13
N ASP A 94 -7.25 3.64 -6.69
CA ASP A 94 -7.69 4.13 -8.00
C ASP A 94 -7.78 5.66 -8.02
N TYR A 95 -8.37 6.24 -6.96
CA TYR A 95 -8.38 7.69 -6.80
C TYR A 95 -6.97 8.28 -6.77
N ALA A 96 -6.08 7.71 -5.95
CA ALA A 96 -4.71 8.20 -5.83
C ALA A 96 -3.97 8.12 -7.19
N GLU A 97 -4.09 6.99 -7.88
CA GLU A 97 -3.53 6.76 -9.21
C GLU A 97 -4.01 7.81 -10.22
N SER A 98 -5.32 8.03 -10.28
CA SER A 98 -5.98 8.94 -11.20
C SER A 98 -5.51 10.38 -11.00
N ILE A 99 -5.50 10.87 -9.76
CA ILE A 99 -5.02 12.22 -9.44
C ILE A 99 -3.54 12.38 -9.80
N LEU A 100 -2.70 11.39 -9.51
CA LEU A 100 -1.27 11.43 -9.82
C LEU A 100 -0.98 11.36 -11.33
N ASN A 101 -1.90 10.82 -12.12
CA ASN A 101 -1.87 10.86 -13.58
C ASN A 101 -2.51 12.14 -14.16
N ASN A 102 -2.76 13.16 -13.33
CA ASN A 102 -3.39 14.45 -13.67
C ASN A 102 -4.83 14.34 -14.18
N ASN A 103 -5.54 13.28 -13.80
CA ASN A 103 -6.97 13.19 -14.05
C ASN A 103 -7.74 13.90 -12.92
N SER A 104 -8.97 14.28 -13.22
CA SER A 104 -9.91 14.81 -12.24
C SER A 104 -10.81 13.69 -11.78
N GLU A 105 -10.83 13.44 -10.48
CA GLU A 105 -11.69 12.44 -9.87
C GLU A 105 -12.35 12.99 -8.61
N THR A 106 -13.55 12.51 -8.33
CA THR A 106 -14.26 12.86 -7.09
C THR A 106 -13.63 12.10 -5.94
N LEU A 107 -13.37 12.77 -4.83
CA LEU A 107 -12.84 12.13 -3.63
C LEU A 107 -13.80 11.02 -3.15
N PRO A 108 -13.36 9.75 -3.10
CA PRO A 108 -14.18 8.66 -2.57
C PRO A 108 -14.47 8.85 -1.08
N VAL A 109 -15.61 8.33 -0.62
CA VAL A 109 -16.01 8.43 0.79
C VAL A 109 -15.10 7.59 1.70
N GLU A 110 -14.53 6.54 1.15
CA GLU A 110 -13.60 5.61 1.80
C GLU A 110 -12.31 6.33 2.23
N VAL A 111 -11.95 7.44 1.57
CA VAL A 111 -10.77 8.23 1.96
C VAL A 111 -10.95 8.90 3.32
N GLU A 112 -12.19 9.22 3.73
CA GLU A 112 -12.45 9.75 5.07
C GLU A 112 -12.08 8.72 6.13
N LEU A 113 -12.63 7.50 6.01
CA LEU A 113 -12.34 6.40 6.94
C LEU A 113 -10.86 6.00 6.90
N TYR A 114 -10.25 5.97 5.71
CA TYR A 114 -8.81 5.72 5.58
C TYR A 114 -7.98 6.76 6.32
N SER A 115 -8.30 8.05 6.16
CA SER A 115 -7.55 9.13 6.82
C SER A 115 -7.63 9.05 8.35
N ASP A 116 -8.80 8.64 8.88
CA ASP A 116 -9.00 8.43 10.32
C ASP A 116 -8.17 7.24 10.84
N LEU A 117 -8.19 6.10 10.13
CA LEU A 117 -7.40 4.91 10.47
C LEU A 117 -5.90 5.20 10.42
N MET A 118 -5.48 6.05 9.49
CA MET A 118 -4.09 6.45 9.32
C MET A 118 -3.70 7.65 10.20
N GLY A 119 -4.59 8.09 11.10
CA GLY A 119 -4.31 9.16 12.05
C GLY A 119 -3.88 10.46 11.38
N TRP A 120 -4.46 10.81 10.23
CA TRP A 120 -4.10 12.03 9.52
C TRP A 120 -4.38 13.27 10.37
N VAL A 121 -3.41 14.17 10.44
CA VAL A 121 -3.48 15.34 11.33
C VAL A 121 -4.05 16.59 10.67
N LYS A 122 -4.30 16.55 9.34
CA LYS A 122 -4.88 17.64 8.56
C LYS A 122 -6.25 17.22 8.03
N ASP A 123 -7.21 18.14 8.07
CA ASP A 123 -8.55 17.93 7.50
C ASP A 123 -8.45 17.77 5.97
N LEU A 124 -9.08 16.73 5.42
CA LEU A 124 -9.13 16.46 3.97
C LEU A 124 -9.56 17.69 3.15
N LYS A 125 -10.50 18.49 3.67
CA LYS A 125 -11.01 19.70 2.99
C LYS A 125 -9.95 20.80 2.85
N SER A 126 -8.89 20.74 3.65
CA SER A 126 -7.76 21.67 3.60
C SER A 126 -6.65 21.24 2.64
N LEU A 127 -6.73 20.01 2.11
CA LEU A 127 -5.69 19.41 1.27
C LEU A 127 -6.05 19.52 -0.21
N SER A 128 -5.05 19.72 -1.06
CA SER A 128 -5.24 19.55 -2.50
C SER A 128 -5.39 18.07 -2.85
N PRO A 129 -6.09 17.71 -3.94
CA PRO A 129 -6.21 16.33 -4.38
C PRO A 129 -4.84 15.64 -4.51
N GLN A 130 -3.83 16.36 -5.02
CA GLN A 130 -2.48 15.82 -5.15
C GLN A 130 -1.89 15.45 -3.80
N ILE A 131 -2.03 16.30 -2.78
CA ILE A 131 -1.54 15.99 -1.43
C ILE A 131 -2.28 14.78 -0.86
N ILE A 132 -3.60 14.69 -1.04
CA ILE A 132 -4.40 13.53 -0.60
C ILE A 132 -3.87 12.24 -1.26
N ALA A 133 -3.68 12.24 -2.58
CA ALA A 133 -3.16 11.10 -3.32
C ALA A 133 -1.77 10.65 -2.83
N TYR A 134 -0.87 11.60 -2.60
CA TYR A 134 0.44 11.31 -2.02
C TYR A 134 0.35 10.76 -0.60
N SER A 135 -0.52 11.34 0.23
CA SER A 135 -0.71 10.90 1.60
C SER A 135 -1.32 9.50 1.68
N ILE A 136 -2.20 9.11 0.74
CA ILE A 136 -2.70 7.73 0.61
C ILE A 136 -1.52 6.77 0.41
N LEU A 137 -0.70 7.00 -0.61
CA LEU A 137 0.41 6.10 -0.92
C LEU A 137 1.39 6.01 0.26
N LEU A 138 1.79 7.16 0.80
CA LEU A 138 2.74 7.23 1.90
C LEU A 138 2.23 6.59 3.19
N SER A 139 0.94 6.74 3.49
CA SER A 139 0.35 6.10 4.66
C SER A 139 0.36 4.59 4.48
N LEU A 140 -0.05 4.10 3.30
CA LEU A 140 -0.04 2.67 2.99
C LEU A 140 1.36 2.07 3.14
N ILE A 141 2.39 2.76 2.65
CA ILE A 141 3.80 2.37 2.79
C ILE A 141 4.20 2.29 4.27
N ALA A 142 3.80 3.29 5.05
CA ALA A 142 4.16 3.34 6.46
C ALA A 142 3.43 2.26 7.29
N SER A 143 2.17 1.94 6.96
CA SER A 143 1.42 0.82 7.53
C SER A 143 2.00 -0.53 7.11
N PHE A 144 2.44 -0.67 5.87
CA PHE A 144 3.15 -1.86 5.38
C PHE A 144 4.45 -2.09 6.16
N ASN A 145 5.27 -1.05 6.32
CA ASN A 145 6.49 -1.11 7.12
C ASN A 145 6.22 -1.44 8.60
N LYS A 146 5.14 -0.91 9.18
CA LYS A 146 4.71 -1.28 10.54
C LYS A 146 4.38 -2.77 10.62
N THR A 147 3.65 -3.29 9.64
CA THR A 147 3.27 -4.71 9.55
C THR A 147 4.51 -5.61 9.45
N LEU A 148 5.45 -5.29 8.58
CA LEU A 148 6.72 -6.02 8.46
C LEU A 148 7.50 -6.05 9.78
N ASN A 149 7.56 -4.91 10.48
CA ASN A 149 8.21 -4.82 11.79
C ASN A 149 7.50 -5.66 12.85
N ASN A 150 6.17 -5.70 12.85
CA ASN A 150 5.39 -6.49 13.79
C ASN A 150 5.61 -7.99 13.56
N ILE A 151 5.56 -8.45 12.31
CA ILE A 151 5.81 -9.84 11.93
C ILE A 151 7.25 -10.25 12.29
N SER A 152 8.24 -9.41 11.98
CA SER A 152 9.65 -9.69 12.28
C SER A 152 9.92 -9.84 13.78
N ARG A 153 9.19 -9.10 14.63
CA ARG A 153 9.29 -9.22 16.10
C ARG A 153 8.70 -10.52 16.63
N VAL A 154 7.69 -11.08 15.97
CA VAL A 154 7.08 -12.36 16.36
C VAL A 154 8.07 -13.52 16.20
N LYS A 155 9.00 -13.46 15.24
CA LYS A 155 10.04 -14.50 15.03
C LYS A 155 11.10 -14.58 16.12
N ILE A 156 11.29 -13.53 16.92
CA ILE A 156 12.36 -13.44 17.93
C ILE A 156 11.88 -13.96 19.31
N ASN A 157 10.57 -14.12 19.50
CA ASN A 157 9.97 -14.68 20.71
C ASN A 157 9.56 -16.13 20.51
#